data_AF-A0A2Z6MEA4-F1
#
_entry.id   AF-A0A2Z6MEA4-F1
#
_cell.length_a   1.000
_cell.length_b   1.000
_cell.length_c   1.000
_cell.angle_alpha   90.00
_cell.angle_beta   90.00
_cell.angle_gamma   90.00
#
_symmetry.space_group_name_H-M   'P 1'
#
loop_
_entity.id
_entity.type
_entity.pdbx_description
1 polymer ?
#
loop_
_entity_poly.entity_id
_entity_poly.type
_entity_poly.pdbx_seq_one_letter_code
_entity_poly.pdbx_strand_id
1 'polypeptide(L)'
;MYETTYETCGQYWPYIHHYILLAIILMQITMIGLFGLKLKPAASISTIPLLLFTLMFNEYCKMRFLPSFHHYSLKDAAENDELDEKCGRLEFHYENASNAYCPPGLQPVNFMTSESSSTPLVSS
;
A
#
# COMPACT_ATOMS: atom_id res chain seq x y z
N MET A 1 -14.14 12.93 -12.71
CA MET A 1 -14.02 12.38 -11.35
C MET A 1 -13.24 11.09 -11.49
N TYR A 2 -12.20 10.85 -10.69
CA TYR A 2 -11.54 9.54 -10.66
C TYR A 2 -12.26 8.69 -9.61
N GLU A 3 -12.75 7.51 -10.01
CA GLU A 3 -13.43 6.58 -9.11
C GLU A 3 -12.45 5.47 -8.74
N THR A 4 -12.28 5.20 -7.45
CA THR A 4 -11.37 4.17 -6.95
C THR A 4 -12.05 2.81 -7.08
N THR A 5 -11.54 1.96 -7.96
CA THR A 5 -12.10 0.61 -8.19
C THR A 5 -11.65 -0.39 -7.13
N TYR A 6 -10.49 -0.14 -6.49
CA TYR A 6 -9.88 -1.03 -5.51
C TYR A 6 -9.25 -0.23 -4.38
N GLU A 7 -9.60 -0.61 -3.15
CA GLU A 7 -9.02 -0.06 -1.93
C GLU A 7 -7.96 -1.03 -1.39
N THR A 8 -6.68 -0.68 -1.55
CA THR A 8 -5.56 -1.55 -1.14
C THR A 8 -4.96 -1.15 0.22
N CYS A 9 -5.63 -0.30 1.00
CA CYS A 9 -5.26 0.10 2.36
C CYS A 9 -3.76 0.48 2.54
N GLY A 10 -3.14 1.12 1.54
CA GLY A 10 -1.74 1.53 1.62
C GLY A 10 -0.70 0.39 1.55
N GLN A 11 -1.08 -0.82 1.14
CA GLN A 11 -0.16 -1.96 0.97
C GLN A 11 1.04 -1.69 0.04
N TYR A 12 0.92 -0.73 -0.89
CA TYR A 12 2.01 -0.33 -1.77
C TYR A 12 3.06 0.57 -1.09
N TRP A 13 2.76 1.13 0.09
CA TRP A 13 3.63 2.08 0.78
C TRP A 13 5.05 1.54 1.07
N PRO A 14 5.25 0.30 1.54
CA PRO A 14 6.58 -0.26 1.74
C PRO A 14 7.43 -0.30 0.46
N TYR A 15 6.79 -0.58 -0.69
CA TYR A 15 7.47 -0.60 -1.99
C TYR A 15 7.88 0.82 -2.41
N ILE A 16 6.96 1.78 -2.32
CA ILE A 16 7.25 3.18 -2.64
C ILE A 16 8.38 3.71 -1.76
N HIS A 17 8.31 3.47 -0.45
CA HIS A 17 9.34 3.86 0.51
C HIS A 17 10.71 3.24 0.17
N HIS A 18 10.74 1.96 -0.23
CA HIS A 18 11.97 1.30 -0.67
C HIS A 18 12.60 2.00 -1.89
N TYR A 19 11.80 2.35 -2.90
CA TYR A 19 12.29 3.07 -4.07
C TYR A 19 12.80 4.48 -3.76
N ILE A 20 12.12 5.20 -2.85
CA ILE A 20 12.57 6.52 -2.39
C ILE A 20 13.97 6.41 -1.76
N LEU A 21 14.19 5.43 -0.89
CA LEU A 21 15.48 5.21 -0.27
C LEU A 21 16.57 4.81 -1.27
N LEU A 22 16.25 3.96 -2.25
CA LEU A 22 17.18 3.66 -3.35
C LEU A 22 17.56 4.93 -4.11
N ALA A 23 16.60 5.80 -4.43
CA ALA A 23 16.88 7.07 -5.11
C ALA A 23 17.79 7.99 -4.26
N ILE A 24 17.55 8.06 -2.95
CA ILE A 24 18.40 8.83 -2.02
C ILE A 24 19.83 8.26 -1.99
N ILE A 25 19.99 6.94 -1.92
CA ILE A 25 21.30 6.28 -1.92
C ILE A 25 22.04 6.55 -3.23
N LEU A 26 21.35 6.42 -4.38
CA LEU A 26 21.91 6.73 -5.70
C LEU A 26 22.36 8.20 -5.78
N MET A 27 21.57 9.14 -5.26
CA MET A 27 21.95 10.54 -5.18
C MET A 27 23.24 10.75 -4.37
N GLN A 28 23.36 10.09 -3.21
CA GLN A 28 24.54 10.22 -2.37
C GLN A 28 25.80 9.61 -3.02
N ILE A 29 25.66 8.47 -3.70
CA ILE A 29 26.77 7.84 -4.45
C ILE A 29 27.24 8.75 -5.59
N THR A 30 26.30 9.32 -6.37
CA THR A 30 26.64 10.23 -7.46
C THR A 30 27.28 11.53 -6.96
N MET A 31 26.84 12.05 -5.81
CA MET A 31 27.43 13.21 -5.14
C MET A 31 28.86 12.95 -4.67
N ILE A 32 29.14 11.78 -4.08
CA ILE A 32 30.49 11.32 -3.73
C ILE A 32 31.38 11.29 -4.98
N GLY A 33 30.89 10.69 -6.07
CA GLY A 33 31.61 10.65 -7.35
C GLY A 33 31.92 12.04 -7.90
N LEU A 34 30.93 12.95 -7.88
CA LEU A 34 31.08 14.32 -8.36
C LEU A 34 32.13 15.12 -7.56
N PHE A 35 32.12 15.01 -6.23
CA PHE A 35 33.10 15.72 -5.38
C PHE A 35 34.49 15.11 -5.43
N GLY A 36 34.60 13.79 -5.62
CA GLY A 36 35.86 13.12 -5.91
C GLY A 36 36.52 13.68 -7.17
N LEU A 37 35.74 13.79 -8.27
CA LEU A 37 36.22 14.38 -9.53
C LEU A 37 36.57 15.87 -9.41
N LYS A 38 35.85 16.62 -8.56
CA LYS A 38 36.15 18.04 -8.30
C LYS A 38 37.29 18.29 -7.29
N LEU A 39 38.04 17.26 -6.89
CA LEU A 39 39.16 17.34 -5.95
C LEU A 39 38.77 18.05 -4.63
N LYS A 40 37.54 17.83 -4.15
CA LYS A 40 37.06 18.28 -2.83
C LYS A 40 36.86 17.08 -1.90
N PRO A 41 37.93 16.39 -1.48
CA PRO A 41 37.83 15.14 -0.71
C PRO A 41 37.15 15.32 0.65
N ALA A 42 37.28 16.50 1.27
CA ALA A 42 36.60 16.81 2.54
C ALA A 42 35.06 16.69 2.43
N ALA A 43 34.46 17.13 1.31
CA ALA A 43 33.01 17.03 1.10
C ALA A 43 32.55 15.59 0.83
N SER A 44 33.39 14.80 0.14
CA SER A 44 33.13 13.38 -0.11
C SER A 44 33.17 12.53 1.18
N ILE A 45 34.05 12.87 2.13
CA ILE A 45 34.12 12.14 3.41
C ILE A 45 32.87 12.45 4.25
N SER A 46 32.38 13.69 4.20
CA SER A 46 31.16 14.09 4.90
C SER A 46 29.89 13.35 4.42
N THR A 47 29.90 12.77 3.21
CA THR A 47 28.75 12.04 2.66
C THR A 47 28.67 10.59 3.14
N ILE A 48 29.77 10.03 3.68
CA ILE A 48 29.80 8.65 4.18
C ILE A 48 28.93 8.46 5.44
N PRO A 49 28.98 9.33 6.47
CA PRO A 49 28.07 9.25 7.61
C PRO A 49 26.59 9.38 7.20
N LEU A 50 26.32 10.23 6.21
CA LEU A 50 24.95 10.45 5.71
C LEU A 50 24.38 9.17 5.08
N LEU A 51 25.21 8.43 4.33
CA LEU A 51 24.83 7.16 3.73
C LEU A 51 24.57 6.09 4.80
N LEU A 52 25.41 6.02 5.83
CA LEU A 52 25.21 5.11 6.95
C LEU A 52 23.91 5.43 7.71
N PHE A 53 23.62 6.70 7.97
CA PHE A 53 22.39 7.14 8.63
C PHE A 53 21.15 6.78 7.80
N THR A 54 21.22 6.94 6.48
CA THR A 54 20.14 6.57 5.56
C THR A 54 19.83 5.07 5.62
N LEU A 55 20.86 4.22 5.69
CA LEU A 55 20.70 2.77 5.83
C LEU A 55 20.14 2.38 7.22
N MET A 56 20.65 2.98 8.29
CA MET A 56 20.13 2.73 9.64
C MET A 56 18.67 3.15 9.77
N PHE A 57 18.30 4.31 9.22
CA PHE A 57 16.92 4.77 9.20
C PHE A 57 16.00 3.82 8.44
N ASN A 58 16.44 3.32 7.27
CA ASN A 58 15.69 2.32 6.52
C ASN A 58 15.41 1.05 7.34
N GLU A 59 16.43 0.47 7.98
CA GLU A 59 16.24 -0.75 8.79
C GLU A 59 15.37 -0.49 10.03
N TYR A 60 15.53 0.68 10.67
CA TYR A 60 14.63 1.09 11.74
C TYR A 60 13.18 1.19 11.27
N CYS A 61 12.94 1.83 10.12
CA CYS A 61 11.62 1.96 9.54
C CYS A 61 11.01 0.61 9.17
N LYS A 62 11.79 -0.32 8.60
CA LYS A 62 11.32 -1.68 8.32
C LYS A 62 10.95 -2.42 9.61
N MET A 63 11.83 -2.46 10.59
CA MET A 63 11.56 -3.19 11.83
C MET A 63 10.35 -2.64 12.57
N ARG A 64 10.15 -1.32 12.55
CA ARG A 64 9.08 -0.67 13.31
C ARG A 64 7.75 -0.64 12.58
N PHE A 65 7.73 -0.31 11.30
CA PHE A 65 6.48 -0.02 10.57
C PHE A 65 6.04 -1.15 9.64
N LEU A 66 6.95 -1.97 9.11
CA LEU A 66 6.59 -3.07 8.22
C LEU A 66 5.59 -4.07 8.86
N PRO A 67 5.70 -4.42 10.16
CA PRO A 67 4.73 -5.31 10.80
C PRO A 67 3.29 -4.78 10.74
N SER A 68 3.12 -3.46 10.87
CA SER A 68 1.82 -2.79 10.85
C SER A 68 1.16 -2.78 9.47
N PHE A 69 1.93 -2.87 8.38
CA PHE A 69 1.37 -2.95 7.02
C PHE A 69 0.99 -4.36 6.62
N HIS A 70 1.62 -5.39 7.20
CA HIS A 70 1.39 -6.78 6.83
C HIS A 70 0.36 -7.49 7.73
N HIS A 71 0.24 -7.07 8.99
CA HIS A 71 -0.65 -7.69 9.95
C HIS A 71 -1.63 -6.68 10.49
N TYR A 72 -2.91 -7.01 10.36
CA TYR A 72 -3.96 -6.29 11.05
C TYR A 72 -3.94 -6.64 12.55
N SER A 73 -4.07 -5.63 13.40
CA SER A 73 -4.03 -5.78 14.85
C SER A 73 -5.26 -6.55 15.33
N LEU A 74 -5.05 -7.62 16.11
CA LEU A 74 -6.15 -8.38 16.72
C LEU A 74 -7.02 -7.51 17.63
N LYS A 75 -6.42 -6.50 18.27
CA LYS A 75 -7.17 -5.55 19.10
C LYS A 75 -8.12 -4.72 18.25
N ASP A 76 -7.64 -4.22 17.12
CA ASP A 76 -8.42 -3.35 16.23
C ASP A 76 -9.53 -4.18 15.56
N ALA A 77 -9.26 -5.45 15.25
CA ALA A 77 -10.27 -6.40 14.80
C ALA A 77 -11.39 -6.60 15.83
N ALA A 78 -11.04 -6.92 17.07
CA ALA A 78 -12.02 -7.13 18.12
C ALA A 78 -12.85 -5.87 18.42
N GLU A 79 -12.22 -4.69 18.39
CA GLU A 79 -12.92 -3.41 18.57
C GLU A 79 -13.89 -3.14 17.41
N ASN A 80 -13.49 -3.42 16.17
CA ASN A 80 -14.37 -3.29 15.01
C ASN A 80 -15.55 -4.27 15.05
N ASP A 81 -15.31 -5.52 15.45
CA ASP A 81 -16.37 -6.53 15.60
C ASP A 81 -17.42 -6.06 16.63
N GLU A 82 -16.98 -5.53 17.78
CA GLU A 82 -17.89 -4.98 18.81
C GLU A 82 -18.69 -3.77 18.29
N LEU A 83 -18.06 -2.91 17.48
CA LEU A 83 -18.74 -1.76 16.87
C LEU A 83 -19.79 -2.19 15.84
N ASP A 84 -19.51 -3.22 15.04
CA ASP A 84 -20.47 -3.75 14.06
C ASP A 84 -21.69 -4.39 14.73
N GLU A 85 -21.50 -5.06 15.86
CA GLU A 85 -22.59 -5.59 16.68
C GLU A 85 -23.45 -4.45 17.26
N LYS A 86 -22.82 -3.44 17.87
CA LYS A 86 -23.52 -2.28 18.45
C LYS A 86 -24.29 -1.46 17.42
N CYS A 87 -23.75 -1.34 16.20
CA CYS A 87 -24.40 -0.63 15.11
C CYS A 87 -25.45 -1.47 14.37
N GLY A 88 -25.65 -2.75 14.73
CA GLY A 88 -26.57 -3.65 14.06
C GLY A 88 -26.18 -3.95 12.60
N ARG A 89 -24.91 -3.75 12.23
CA ARG A 89 -24.41 -4.01 10.86
C ARG A 89 -24.03 -5.48 10.64
N LEU A 90 -23.93 -6.26 11.71
CA LEU A 90 -23.45 -7.64 11.69
C LEU A 90 -24.21 -8.52 10.67
N GLU A 91 -25.55 -8.51 10.71
CA GLU A 91 -26.40 -9.31 9.80
C GLU A 91 -26.18 -8.95 8.32
N PHE A 92 -26.08 -7.65 8.02
CA PHE A 92 -25.80 -7.17 6.67
C PHE A 92 -24.42 -7.66 6.17
N HIS A 93 -23.40 -7.63 7.03
CA HIS A 93 -22.07 -8.13 6.68
C HIS A 93 -22.07 -9.65 6.42
N TYR A 94 -22.82 -10.43 7.19
CA TYR A 94 -22.96 -11.88 6.97
C TYR A 94 -23.61 -12.20 5.63
N GLU A 95 -24.73 -11.56 5.31
CA GLU A 95 -25.42 -11.76 4.03
C GLU A 95 -24.54 -11.33 2.86
N ASN A 96 -23.89 -10.17 2.96
CA ASN A 96 -22.98 -9.68 1.94
C ASN A 96 -21.79 -10.63 1.74
N ALA A 97 -21.16 -11.10 2.82
CA ALA A 97 -20.03 -12.03 2.74
C ALA A 97 -20.41 -13.36 2.07
N SER A 98 -21.64 -13.86 2.29
CA SER A 98 -22.12 -15.08 1.65
C SER A 98 -22.21 -14.97 0.12
N ASN A 99 -22.49 -13.76 -0.39
CA ASN A 99 -22.71 -13.49 -1.81
C ASN A 99 -21.50 -12.85 -2.52
N ALA A 100 -20.59 -12.20 -1.77
CA ALA A 100 -19.52 -11.34 -2.31
C ALA A 100 -18.55 -12.06 -3.25
N TYR A 101 -18.27 -13.33 -3.01
CA TYR A 101 -17.33 -14.13 -3.82
C TYR A 101 -18.04 -15.15 -4.73
N CYS A 102 -19.36 -15.02 -4.91
CA CYS A 102 -20.10 -15.88 -5.81
C CYS A 102 -19.70 -15.56 -7.26
N PRO A 103 -19.27 -16.54 -8.06
CA PRO A 103 -18.85 -16.28 -9.43
C PRO A 103 -20.03 -15.76 -10.26
N PRO A 104 -19.78 -14.96 -11.32
CA PRO A 104 -20.85 -14.34 -12.10
C PRO A 104 -21.93 -15.32 -12.62
N GLY A 105 -21.57 -16.59 -12.85
CA GLY A 105 -22.50 -17.63 -13.30
C GLY A 105 -23.36 -18.29 -12.20
N LEU A 106 -23.08 -18.02 -10.92
CA LEU A 106 -23.83 -18.54 -9.77
C LEU A 106 -24.49 -17.42 -8.94
N GLN A 107 -24.31 -16.16 -9.34
CA GLN A 107 -24.97 -15.04 -8.66
C GLN A 107 -26.49 -15.19 -8.80
N PRO A 108 -27.25 -14.96 -7.70
CA PRO A 108 -28.70 -14.94 -7.78
C PRO A 108 -29.13 -13.89 -8.80
N VAL A 109 -29.94 -14.29 -9.77
CA VAL A 109 -30.44 -13.39 -10.82
C VAL A 109 -31.34 -12.36 -10.13
N ASN A 110 -30.84 -11.14 -9.99
CA ASN A 110 -31.64 -10.01 -9.55
C ASN A 110 -32.64 -9.67 -10.67
N PHE A 111 -33.82 -10.27 -10.61
CA PHE A 111 -34.97 -9.99 -11.48
C PHE A 111 -35.63 -8.62 -11.17
N MET A 112 -34.85 -7.60 -10.82
CA MET A 112 -35.33 -6.22 -10.83
C MET A 112 -34.74 -5.49 -12.03
N THR A 113 -35.52 -5.53 -13.09
CA THR A 113 -35.42 -4.83 -14.37
C THR A 113 -35.07 -3.35 -14.21
N SER A 114 -34.04 -2.87 -14.90
CA SER A 114 -34.19 -1.92 -16.03
C SER A 114 -32.83 -1.50 -16.61
N GLU A 115 -32.66 -1.85 -17.89
CA GLU A 115 -31.81 -1.26 -18.93
C GLU A 115 -30.73 -0.26 -18.50
N SER A 116 -29.46 -0.70 -18.49
CA SER A 116 -28.36 0.22 -18.82
C SER A 116 -27.20 -0.51 -19.49
N SER A 117 -27.24 -0.46 -20.82
CA SER A 117 -26.11 -0.47 -21.76
C SER A 117 -24.91 -1.39 -21.43
N SER A 118 -25.07 -2.68 -21.72
CA SER A 118 -23.95 -3.58 -21.96
C SER A 118 -23.28 -3.25 -23.31
N THR A 119 -22.20 -2.46 -23.29
CA THR A 119 -21.24 -2.44 -24.41
C THR A 119 -20.05 -3.36 -24.06
N PRO A 120 -19.70 -4.34 -24.91
CA PRO A 120 -18.60 -5.26 -24.63
C PRO A 120 -17.25 -4.56 -24.83
N LEU A 121 -16.34 -4.73 -23.87
CA LEU A 121 -14.92 -4.36 -23.95
C LEU A 121 -14.13 -5.45 -24.67
N VAL A 122 -14.45 -5.71 -25.95
CA VAL A 122 -13.53 -6.34 -26.89
C VAL A 122 -13.81 -5.76 -28.28
N SER A 123 -12.90 -4.92 -28.76
CA SER A 123 -12.73 -4.72 -30.20
C SER A 123 -11.25 -4.94 -30.52
N SER A 124 -11.04 -5.73 -31.58
CA SER A 124 -9.77 -6.19 -32.13
C SER A 124 -8.79 -5.09 -32.48
#